data_AF-A0A814ARW6-F1
#
_entry.id   AF-A0A814ARW6-F1
#
_cell.length_a   1.000
_cell.length_b   1.000
_cell.length_c   1.000
_cell.angle_alpha   90.00
_cell.angle_beta   90.00
_cell.angle_gamma   90.00
#
_symmetry.space_group_name_H-M   'P 1'
#
loop_
_entity.id
_entity.type
_entity.pdbx_description
1 polymer ?
#
loop_
_entity_poly.entity_id
_entity_poly.type
_entity_poly.pdbx_seq_one_letter_code
_entity_poly.pdbx_strand_id
1 'polypeptide(L)'
;MTPLQKANNQQNCDNAIEKSRKLVLRCYNALASQQELSGVQVASYLMNWDDHYTTHQFQDLYLIQTERYLQAELNEMRKKQNLRLTSHDEAF
;
A
#
# COMPACT_ATOMS: atom_id res chain seq x y z
N MET A 1 -40.44 8.73 -32.32
CA MET A 1 -39.34 8.57 -31.33
C MET A 1 -38.04 8.96 -31.99
N THR A 2 -37.32 9.92 -31.42
CA THR A 2 -36.16 10.58 -32.04
C THR A 2 -34.90 9.67 -32.02
N PRO A 3 -34.01 9.79 -33.02
CA PRO A 3 -32.78 8.97 -33.11
C PRO A 3 -31.85 9.10 -31.90
N LEU A 4 -31.86 10.26 -31.25
CA LEU A 4 -31.06 10.58 -30.07
C LEU A 4 -31.41 9.71 -28.85
N GLN A 5 -32.66 9.29 -28.71
CA GLN A 5 -33.10 8.45 -27.59
C GLN A 5 -32.60 7.00 -27.75
N LYS A 6 -32.40 6.52 -28.98
CA LYS A 6 -31.93 5.16 -29.25
C LYS A 6 -30.43 5.01 -28.95
N ALA A 7 -29.63 6.02 -29.28
CA ALA A 7 -28.18 6.01 -29.04
C ALA A 7 -27.82 6.01 -27.55
N ASN A 8 -28.50 6.84 -26.74
CA ASN A 8 -28.28 6.90 -25.29
C ASN A 8 -28.65 5.60 -24.56
N ASN A 9 -29.74 4.95 -24.99
CA ASN A 9 -30.16 3.67 -24.41
C ASN A 9 -29.20 2.54 -24.79
N GLN A 10 -28.67 2.55 -26.01
CA GLN A 10 -27.68 1.57 -26.46
C GLN A 10 -26.34 1.73 -25.73
N GLN A 11 -25.84 2.96 -25.56
CA GLN A 11 -24.63 3.21 -24.75
C GLN A 11 -24.80 2.78 -23.29
N ASN A 12 -26.00 2.94 -22.72
CA ASN A 12 -26.27 2.53 -21.35
C ASN A 12 -26.34 1.00 -21.20
N CYS A 13 -26.94 0.28 -22.15
CA CYS A 13 -26.96 -1.18 -22.12
C CYS A 13 -25.56 -1.78 -22.32
N ASP A 14 -24.75 -1.22 -23.20
CA ASP A 14 -23.37 -1.67 -23.42
C ASP A 14 -22.52 -1.45 -22.15
N ASN A 15 -22.71 -0.34 -21.44
CA ASN A 15 -22.08 -0.07 -20.14
C ASN A 15 -22.54 -1.05 -19.05
N ALA A 16 -23.83 -1.39 -19.01
CA ALA A 16 -24.35 -2.39 -18.07
C ALA A 16 -23.78 -3.80 -18.34
N ILE A 17 -23.65 -4.18 -19.62
CA ILE A 17 -23.05 -5.46 -20.04
C ILE A 17 -21.55 -5.51 -19.69
N GLU A 18 -20.82 -4.42 -19.88
CA GLU A 18 -19.41 -4.37 -19.46
C GLU A 18 -19.25 -4.46 -17.93
N LYS A 19 -20.12 -3.79 -17.18
CA LYS A 19 -20.13 -3.86 -15.71
C LYS A 19 -20.42 -5.27 -15.20
N SER A 20 -21.40 -5.96 -15.79
CA SER A 20 -21.72 -7.34 -15.41
C SER A 20 -20.58 -8.30 -15.77
N ARG A 21 -19.93 -8.15 -16.94
CA ARG A 21 -18.72 -8.92 -17.29
C ARG A 21 -17.58 -8.70 -16.30
N LYS A 22 -17.30 -7.45 -15.92
CA LYS A 22 -16.27 -7.12 -14.92
C LYS A 22 -16.59 -7.72 -13.55
N LEU A 23 -17.86 -7.73 -13.15
CA LEU A 23 -18.29 -8.36 -11.91
C LEU A 23 -18.04 -9.88 -11.93
N VAL A 24 -18.45 -10.57 -12.99
CA VAL A 24 -18.22 -12.02 -13.14
C VAL A 24 -16.73 -12.34 -13.11
N LEU A 25 -15.90 -11.55 -13.80
CA LEU A 25 -14.45 -11.73 -13.80
C LEU A 25 -13.83 -11.55 -12.41
N ARG A 26 -14.31 -10.56 -11.63
CA ARG A 26 -13.87 -10.37 -10.24
C ARG A 26 -14.26 -11.55 -9.35
N CYS A 27 -15.48 -12.06 -9.48
CA CYS A 27 -15.92 -13.25 -8.74
C CYS A 27 -15.07 -14.47 -9.10
N TYR A 28 -14.79 -14.68 -10.39
CA TYR A 28 -13.93 -15.77 -10.85
C TYR A 28 -12.51 -15.65 -10.28
N ASN A 29 -11.90 -14.45 -10.37
CA ASN A 29 -10.55 -14.23 -9.84
C ASN A 29 -10.50 -14.40 -8.31
N ALA A 30 -11.54 -13.99 -7.59
CA ALA A 30 -11.64 -14.22 -6.15
C ALA A 30 -11.72 -15.72 -5.82
N LEU A 31 -12.56 -16.48 -6.54
CA LEU A 31 -12.66 -17.93 -6.37
C LEU A 31 -11.36 -18.64 -6.73
N ALA A 32 -10.71 -18.27 -7.85
CA ALA A 32 -9.42 -18.83 -8.26
C ALA A 32 -8.33 -18.53 -7.23
N SER A 33 -8.28 -17.30 -6.70
CA SER A 33 -7.30 -16.93 -5.66
C SER A 33 -7.46 -17.72 -4.36
N GLN A 34 -8.66 -18.23 -4.07
CA GLN A 34 -8.93 -19.11 -2.92
C GLN A 34 -8.63 -20.58 -3.22
N GLN A 35 -8.55 -20.96 -4.49
CA GLN A 35 -8.21 -22.32 -4.93
C GLN A 35 -6.70 -22.52 -5.09
N GLU A 36 -5.95 -21.45 -5.29
CA GLU A 36 -4.49 -21.48 -5.31
C GLU A 36 -3.94 -21.31 -3.89
N LEU A 37 -3.70 -22.42 -3.20
CA LEU A 37 -2.77 -22.42 -2.08
C LEU A 37 -1.40 -21.99 -2.61
N SER A 38 -0.83 -20.92 -2.05
CA SER A 38 0.53 -20.52 -2.42
C SER A 38 1.49 -21.68 -2.15
N GLY A 39 2.56 -21.79 -2.94
CA GLY A 39 3.53 -22.88 -2.78
C GLY A 39 4.10 -22.98 -1.35
N VAL A 40 4.17 -21.85 -0.63
CA VAL A 40 4.56 -21.78 0.79
C VAL A 40 3.52 -22.44 1.69
N GLN A 41 2.23 -22.19 1.48
CA GLN A 41 1.15 -22.83 2.24
C GLN A 41 1.08 -24.34 1.98
N VAL A 42 1.30 -24.78 0.73
CA VAL A 42 1.38 -26.21 0.38
C VAL A 42 2.58 -26.86 1.07
N ALA A 43 3.75 -26.21 1.04
CA ALA A 43 4.95 -26.72 1.70
C ALA A 43 4.77 -26.80 3.22
N SER A 44 4.21 -25.77 3.87
CA SER A 44 3.93 -25.78 5.31
C SER A 44 2.95 -26.90 5.70
N TYR A 45 1.88 -27.08 4.92
CA TYR A 45 0.94 -28.18 5.12
C TYR A 45 1.62 -29.56 4.99
N LEU A 46 2.43 -29.77 3.94
CA LEU A 46 3.16 -31.03 3.73
C LEU A 46 4.20 -31.30 4.82
N MET A 47 4.83 -30.26 5.35
CA MET A 47 5.86 -30.36 6.39
C MET A 47 5.28 -30.38 7.81
N ASN A 48 3.95 -30.34 7.97
CA ASN A 48 3.27 -30.21 9.26
C ASN A 48 3.79 -29.01 10.07
N TRP A 49 4.13 -27.92 9.37
CA TRP A 49 4.44 -26.64 9.97
C TRP A 49 3.13 -25.90 10.18
N ASP A 50 2.79 -25.68 11.45
CA ASP A 50 1.61 -24.93 11.85
C ASP A 50 1.68 -23.51 11.25
N ASP A 51 0.58 -23.02 10.66
CA ASP A 51 0.47 -21.67 10.06
C ASP A 51 0.30 -20.59 11.16
N HIS A 52 0.97 -20.81 12.28
CA HIS A 52 0.96 -19.91 13.41
C HIS A 52 2.28 -19.15 13.43
N TYR A 53 2.23 -17.87 13.07
CA TYR A 53 3.25 -16.88 13.43
C TYR A 53 3.26 -16.65 14.97
N THR A 54 3.26 -17.70 15.80
CA THR A 54 3.18 -17.62 17.27
C THR A 54 4.51 -17.34 17.94
N THR A 55 5.62 -17.39 17.19
CA THR A 55 6.96 -17.15 17.74
C THR A 55 7.44 -15.72 17.62
N HIS A 56 6.70 -14.84 16.95
CA HIS A 56 7.13 -13.46 16.71
C HIS A 56 6.42 -12.53 17.67
N GLN A 57 7.17 -11.99 18.64
CA GLN A 57 6.72 -10.86 19.44
C GLN A 57 6.71 -9.63 18.54
N PHE A 58 5.52 -9.15 18.16
CA PHE A 58 5.39 -7.88 17.45
C PHE A 58 5.63 -6.75 18.45
N GLN A 59 6.58 -5.87 18.14
CA GLN A 59 6.86 -4.68 18.92
C GLN A 59 6.29 -3.45 18.20
N ASP A 60 5.56 -2.62 18.93
CA ASP A 60 5.08 -1.35 18.40
C ASP A 60 6.27 -0.44 18.04
N LEU A 61 6.33 -0.05 16.77
CA LEU A 61 7.26 0.96 16.28
C LEU A 61 6.57 2.33 16.33
N TYR A 62 7.02 3.21 17.22
CA TYR A 62 6.51 4.58 17.35
C TYR A 62 7.09 5.51 16.28
N LEU A 63 6.84 5.19 15.00
CA LEU A 63 7.46 5.82 13.84
C LEU A 63 7.35 7.35 13.86
N ILE A 64 6.18 7.89 14.19
CA ILE A 64 5.94 9.35 14.25
C ILE A 64 6.82 10.01 15.33
N GLN A 65 6.98 9.37 16.48
CA GLN A 65 7.79 9.92 17.58
C GLN A 65 9.29 9.85 17.22
N THR A 66 9.72 8.75 16.61
CA THR A 66 11.09 8.58 16.10
C THR A 66 11.40 9.62 15.03
N GLU A 67 10.51 9.84 14.07
CA GLU A 67 10.67 10.84 13.01
C GLU A 67 10.82 12.26 13.58
N ARG A 68 9.94 12.64 14.52
CA ARG A 68 10.01 13.95 15.19
C ARG A 68 11.33 14.16 15.92
N TYR A 69 11.80 13.14 16.62
CA TYR A 69 13.09 13.19 17.33
C TYR A 69 14.25 13.40 16.35
N LEU A 70 14.31 12.58 15.29
CA LEU A 70 15.38 12.68 14.29
C LEU A 70 15.37 14.03 13.58
N GLN A 71 14.19 14.57 13.27
CA GLN A 71 14.05 15.88 12.66
C GLN A 71 14.55 17.00 13.57
N ALA A 72 14.26 16.94 14.87
CA ALA A 72 14.74 17.91 15.86
C ALA A 72 16.27 17.88 15.97
N GLU A 73 16.86 16.69 16.12
CA GLU A 73 18.31 16.51 16.23
C GLU A 73 19.03 17.03 14.99
N LEU A 74 18.50 16.70 13.80
CA LEU A 74 19.05 17.13 12.53
C LEU A 74 18.99 18.65 12.34
N ASN A 75 17.93 19.30 12.82
CA ASN A 75 17.82 20.75 12.82
C ASN A 75 18.84 21.42 13.75
N GLU A 76 19.07 20.85 14.94
CA GLU A 76 20.09 21.36 15.87
C GLU A 76 21.51 21.23 15.29
N MET A 77 21.82 20.11 14.63
CA MET A 77 23.11 19.93 13.96
C MET A 77 23.33 20.96 12.84
N ARG A 78 22.30 21.24 12.04
CA ARG A 78 22.36 22.28 11.00
C ARG A 78 22.60 23.67 11.58
N LYS A 79 21.91 24.02 12.67
CA LYS A 79 22.13 25.31 13.36
C LYS A 79 23.58 25.44 13.83
N LYS A 80 24.14 24.40 14.47
CA LYS A 80 25.53 24.40 14.94
C LYS A 80 26.53 24.54 13.79
N GLN A 81 26.27 23.91 12.65
CA GLN A 81 27.12 24.07 11.46
C GLN A 81 27.06 25.50 10.91
N ASN A 82 25.85 26.06 10.75
CA ASN A 82 25.69 27.43 10.27
C ASN A 82 26.34 28.45 11.22
N LEU A 83 26.21 28.26 12.54
CA LEU A 83 26.85 29.12 13.53
C LEU A 83 28.39 29.10 13.44
N ARG A 84 28.98 27.94 13.11
CA ARG A 84 30.42 27.80 12.87
C ARG A 84 30.86 28.55 11.60
N LEU A 85 30.08 28.46 10.53
CA LEU A 85 30.34 29.17 9.28
C LEU A 85 30.32 30.70 9.48
N THR A 86 29.31 31.23 10.17
CA THR A 86 29.22 32.68 10.43
C THR A 86 30.33 33.18 11.36
N SER A 87 30.75 32.37 12.35
CA SER A 87 31.85 32.75 13.24
C SER A 87 33.23 32.78 12.56
N HIS A 88 33.39 32.09 11.42
CA HIS A 88 34.61 32.13 10.63
C HIS A 88 34.66 33.36 9.72
N ASP A 89 33.51 33.81 9.20
CA ASP A 89 33.43 34.98 8.33
C ASP A 89 33.56 36.32 9.08
N GLU A 90 33.22 36.39 10.38
CA GLU A 90 33.39 37.61 11.20
C GLU A 90 34.79 37.73 11.85
N ALA A 91 35.71 36.80 11.60
CA ALA A 91 37.06 36.79 12.16
C ALA A 91 38.13 37.41 11.22
N PHE A 92 37.73 38.10 10.16
CA PHE A 92 38.59 38.81 9.21
C PHE A 92 38.22 40.30 9.10
#